data_AF-A0AAV3UBC7-F1
#
_entry.id   AF-A0AAV3UBC7-F1
#
_cell.length_a   1.000
_cell.length_b   1.000
_cell.length_c   1.000
_cell.angle_alpha   90.00
_cell.angle_beta   90.00
_cell.angle_gamma   90.00
#
_symmetry.space_group_name_H-M   'P 1'
#
loop_
_entity.id
_entity.type
_entity.pdbx_description
1 polymer ?
#
loop_
_entity_poly.entity_id
_entity_poly.type
_entity_poly.pdbx_seq_one_letter_code
_entity_poly.pdbx_strand_id
1 'polypeptide(L)' 'MRLRMTDTREQRMEYLLEATGENTKSKALDRAAEFYLQMRGDTVAVPNGAFVELMEKAE' A
#
# COMPACT_ATOMS: atom_id res chain seq x y z
N MET A 1 -3.32 -12.24 10.59
CA MET A 1 -4.52 -12.13 9.72
C MET A 1 -4.73 -13.46 8.99
N ARG A 2 -5.97 -13.99 8.94
CA ARG A 2 -6.28 -15.19 8.15
C ARG A 2 -7.13 -14.76 6.93
N LEU A 3 -6.48 -14.56 5.79
CA LEU A 3 -7.16 -14.29 4.53
C LEU A 3 -7.50 -15.62 3.85
N ARG A 4 -8.75 -15.78 3.42
CA ARG A 4 -9.09 -16.85 2.48
C ARG A 4 -8.37 -16.56 1.16
N MET A 5 -7.47 -17.43 0.72
CA MET A 5 -6.83 -17.26 -0.58
C MET A 5 -7.74 -17.84 -1.66
N THR A 6 -8.04 -17.03 -2.66
CA THR A 6 -8.69 -17.43 -3.91
C THR A 6 -7.67 -17.17 -5.01
N ASP A 7 -7.79 -17.83 -6.16
CA ASP A 7 -6.84 -17.70 -7.26
C ASP A 7 -6.61 -16.24 -7.66
N THR A 8 -7.71 -15.46 -7.76
CA THR A 8 -7.63 -14.01 -8.02
C THR A 8 -6.87 -13.23 -6.95
N ARG A 9 -7.01 -13.61 -5.66
CA ARG A 9 -6.30 -12.95 -4.57
C ARG A 9 -4.83 -13.33 -4.60
N GLU A 10 -4.53 -14.59 -4.90
CA GLU A 10 -3.15 -15.07 -5.03
C GLU A 10 -2.41 -14.31 -6.13
N GLN A 11 -3.02 -14.18 -7.31
CA GLN A 11 -2.44 -13.41 -8.42
C GLN A 11 -2.27 -11.92 -8.09
N ARG A 12 -3.22 -11.32 -7.37
CA ARG A 12 -3.06 -9.94 -6.86
C ARG A 12 -1.89 -9.81 -5.89
N MET A 13 -1.60 -10.82 -5.07
CA MET A 13 -0.44 -10.79 -4.18
C MET A 13 0.87 -10.88 -4.96
N GLU A 14 0.93 -11.66 -6.04
CA GLU A 14 2.12 -11.71 -6.90
C GLU A 14 2.39 -10.35 -7.55
N TYR A 15 1.36 -9.70 -8.11
CA TYR A 15 1.50 -8.34 -8.64
C TYR A 15 1.90 -7.33 -7.56
N LEU A 16 1.42 -7.51 -6.34
CA LEU A 16 1.78 -6.63 -5.24
C LEU A 16 3.24 -6.82 -4.81
N LEU A 17 3.75 -8.05 -4.81
CA LEU A 17 5.18 -8.34 -4.57
C LEU A 17 6.05 -7.64 -5.62
N GLU A 18 5.68 -7.76 -6.90
CA GLU A 18 6.39 -7.11 -8.00
C GLU A 18 6.36 -5.58 -7.86
N ALA A 19 5.18 -4.99 -7.64
CA ALA A 19 5.01 -3.54 -7.52
C ALA A 19 5.71 -2.94 -6.29
N THR A 20 5.83 -3.71 -5.20
CA THR A 20 6.46 -3.24 -3.96
C THR A 20 7.94 -3.59 -3.86
N GLY A 21 8.42 -4.54 -4.68
CA GLY A 21 9.78 -5.11 -4.58
C GLY A 21 9.99 -5.98 -3.33
N GLU A 22 8.91 -6.36 -2.64
CA GLU A 22 8.99 -7.13 -1.40
C GLU A 22 9.10 -8.63 -1.65
N ASN A 23 9.72 -9.33 -0.71
CA ASN A 23 9.92 -10.78 -0.80
C ASN A 23 8.79 -11.60 -0.15
N THR A 24 7.88 -10.96 0.60
CA THR A 24 6.79 -11.65 1.29
C THR A 24 5.46 -10.93 1.13
N LYS A 25 4.38 -11.71 0.98
CA LYS A 25 3.02 -11.19 0.74
C LYS A 25 2.55 -10.29 1.88
N SER A 26 2.99 -10.57 3.12
CA SER A 26 2.68 -9.74 4.28
C SER A 26 3.33 -8.36 4.21
N LYS A 27 4.63 -8.28 3.87
CA LYS A 27 5.33 -6.99 3.75
C LYS A 27 4.79 -6.15 2.61
N ALA A 28 4.48 -6.79 1.47
CA ALA A 28 3.87 -6.12 0.34
C ALA A 28 2.51 -5.48 0.72
N LEU A 29 1.69 -6.19 1.51
CA LEU A 29 0.43 -5.67 2.04
C LEU A 29 0.64 -4.51 3.02
N ASP A 30 1.59 -4.64 3.94
CA ASP A 30 1.87 -3.60 4.94
C ASP A 30 2.33 -2.30 4.25
N ARG A 31 3.22 -2.41 3.25
CA ARG A 31 3.71 -1.26 2.46
C ARG A 31 2.61 -0.61 1.64
N ALA A 32 1.74 -1.42 1.02
CA ALA A 32 0.59 -0.91 0.27
C ALA A 32 -0.43 -0.21 1.18
N ALA A 33 -0.69 -0.77 2.36
CA ALA A 33 -1.59 -0.17 3.35
C ALA A 33 -1.02 1.14 3.90
N GLU A 34 0.27 1.18 4.25
CA GLU A 34 0.97 2.39 4.70
C GLU A 34 0.85 3.50 3.64
N PHE A 35 1.19 3.20 2.39
CA PHE A 35 1.09 4.14 1.28
C PHE A 35 -0.34 4.68 1.11
N TYR A 36 -1.34 3.81 1.11
CA TYR A 36 -2.74 4.21 0.99
C TYR A 36 -3.19 5.09 2.15
N LEU A 37 -2.81 4.76 3.38
CA LEU A 37 -3.16 5.54 4.57
C LEU A 37 -2.49 6.92 4.57
N GLN A 38 -1.22 6.99 4.16
CA GLN A 38 -0.47 8.24 4.00
C GLN A 38 -1.07 9.11 2.88
N MET A 39 -1.45 8.52 1.76
CA MET A 39 -2.09 9.22 0.66
C MET A 39 -3.48 9.76 1.00
N ARG A 40 -4.29 8.96 1.69
CA ARG A 40 -5.69 9.31 1.99
C ARG A 40 -5.78 10.50 2.96
N GLY A 41 -4.80 10.70 3.83
CA GLY A 41 -4.67 11.89 4.69
C GLY A 41 -5.74 12.08 5.78
N ASP A 42 -6.88 11.39 5.69
CA ASP A 42 -7.98 11.40 6.65
C ASP A 42 -8.11 10.04 7.35
N THR A 43 -7.02 9.61 7.99
CA THR A 43 -7.02 8.43 8.86
C THR A 43 -6.28 8.73 10.16
N VAL A 44 -6.76 8.19 11.27
CA VAL A 44 -6.25 8.43 12.63
C VAL A 44 -4.76 8.04 12.80
N ALA A 45 -4.18 7.33 11.82
CA ALA A 45 -2.83 6.76 11.89
C ALA A 45 -1.68 7.72 11.54
N VAL A 46 -1.87 8.80 10.76
CA VAL A 46 -0.79 9.77 10.45
C VAL A 46 -1.36 11.17 10.10
N PRO A 47 -0.90 12.28 10.72
CA PRO A 47 -1.45 13.63 10.54
C PRO A 47 -0.92 14.42 9.32
N ASN A 48 -0.24 13.79 8.35
CA ASN A 48 0.31 14.49 7.20
C ASN A 48 -0.30 13.98 5.89
N GLY A 49 -1.56 14.35 5.67
CA GLY A 49 -2.17 14.34 4.34
C GLY A 49 -1.52 15.41 3.48
N ALA A 50 -0.47 15.05 2.74
CA ALA A 50 0.19 15.96 1.81
C ALA A 50 0.68 15.23 0.55
N PHE A 51 0.08 14.10 0.17
CA PHE A 51 0.46 13.44 -1.08
C PHE A 51 0.25 14.37 -2.29
N VAL A 52 -0.83 15.17 -2.28
CA VAL A 52 -1.09 16.19 -3.31
C VAL A 52 -0.04 17.31 -3.27
N GLU A 53 0.29 17.85 -2.09
CA GLU A 53 1.29 18.93 -1.97
C GLU A 53 2.73 18.46 -2.25
N LEU A 54 3.05 17.19 -2.00
CA LEU A 54 4.36 16.59 -2.29
C LEU A 54 4.53 16.29 -3.79
N MET A 55 3.46 15.93 -4.50
CA MET A 55 3.47 15.81 -5.96
C MET A 55 3.54 17.17 -6.67
N GLU A 56 2.87 18.21 -6.15
CA GLU A 56 2.95 19.58 -6.69
C GLU A 56 4.34 20.23 -6.53
N LYS A 57 5.16 19.81 -5.56
CA LYS A 57 6.55 20.31 -5.38
C LYS A 57 7.60 19.55 -6.21
N ALA A 58 7.22 18.45 -6.84
CA ALA A 58 8.13 17.61 -7.63
C ALA A 58 8.14 17.99 -9.12
N GLU A 59 7.19 18.83 -9.58
CA GLU A 59 7.26 19.58 -10.85
C GLU A 59 7.99 20.92 -10.67
#